data_AF-A0A800K4J3-F1
#
_entry.id   AF-A0A800K4J3-F1
#
_cell.length_a   1.000
_cell.length_b   1.000
_cell.length_c   1.000
_cell.angle_alpha   90.00
_cell.angle_beta   90.00
_cell.angle_gamma   90.00
#
_symmetry.space_group_name_H-M   'P 1'
#
loop_
_entity.id
_entity.type
_entity.pdbx_description
1 polymer ?
#
loop_
_entity_poly.entity_id
_entity_poly.type
_entity_poly.pdbx_seq_one_letter_code
_entity_poly.pdbx_strand_id
1 'polypeptide(L)'
;MSLRTTPNHHAWFLLGLALVAPVFSACSSSSTTWENREEDGSFLIFRRQSLIGEENYTIISSDSAVLVTSLQGENERGRISGVQAELRLNLDLSPTYYLNRRLSNSDTTNILEVTVGTNEVTVREKDRAVVTTARPSTFFPLHSDIPAAMEMMLYHYYLERGLEALPTLPRGELSITHRTTDMVRIGGEDVALDRYVVTGINWGYRTIWLDASSNLVALVQANTQIRELIRKGYEEALPFFIAGNVEEQMSTLSGYTAELKGEQPDVTALVGGDLVDGRSGVTKSDMTLIIADGRLRSIGNRSDIEIPEGARVIDVTGKTLMPGLWDMHAHSNQVQWAPAYLAGGITTIRDVGNELEFATAFRDAIDLHGALGPDILLAGMIDGAGITGNGVIRATTPEEARQVVAMYHEHGYKQIKIYTAVEPDVVRALAHEAHARGMTVTGHVPRAV
;
A
#
# COMPACT_ATOMS: atom_id res chain seq x y z
N MET A 1 54.56 -48.68 23.08
CA MET A 1 54.16 -50.11 23.06
C MET A 1 53.47 -50.35 21.71
N SER A 2 54.10 -51.13 20.82
CA SER A 2 53.64 -51.72 19.55
C SER A 2 52.80 -50.85 18.57
N LEU A 3 53.31 -50.17 17.54
CA LEU A 3 53.91 -50.58 16.24
C LEU A 3 53.02 -51.40 15.26
N ARG A 4 53.08 -50.91 14.00
CA ARG A 4 52.82 -51.51 12.66
C ARG A 4 51.47 -51.19 12.01
N THR A 5 51.35 -50.81 10.74
CA THR A 5 52.26 -50.63 9.58
C THR A 5 51.45 -49.98 8.44
N THR A 6 52.08 -49.12 7.63
CA THR A 6 51.61 -48.77 6.26
C THR A 6 52.02 -49.87 5.26
N PRO A 7 51.46 -49.89 4.04
CA PRO A 7 52.25 -49.43 2.89
C PRO A 7 51.48 -48.75 1.73
N ASN A 8 52.24 -47.95 0.97
CA ASN A 8 51.94 -47.37 -0.34
C ASN A 8 51.79 -48.44 -1.44
N HIS A 9 51.09 -48.12 -2.55
CA HIS A 9 51.67 -48.08 -3.91
C HIS A 9 50.63 -47.69 -5.00
N HIS A 10 51.15 -46.97 -6.00
CA HIS A 10 50.52 -46.47 -7.23
C HIS A 10 49.98 -47.56 -8.18
N ALA A 11 48.93 -47.24 -8.95
CA ALA A 11 48.71 -47.73 -10.31
C ALA A 11 47.70 -46.84 -11.08
N TRP A 12 47.86 -46.82 -12.40
CA TRP A 12 47.33 -45.90 -13.41
C TRP A 12 46.01 -46.36 -14.05
N PHE A 13 45.47 -45.54 -14.99
CA PHE A 13 44.43 -45.78 -16.03
C PHE A 13 42.97 -45.57 -15.57
N LEU A 14 42.05 -44.85 -16.24
CA LEU A 14 41.90 -44.35 -17.62
C LEU A 14 40.95 -43.13 -17.63
N LEU A 15 41.26 -42.11 -18.43
CA LEU A 15 40.28 -41.13 -18.90
C LEU A 15 39.28 -41.86 -19.82
N GLY A 16 38.03 -41.96 -19.39
CA GLY A 16 36.90 -42.29 -20.26
C GLY A 16 36.33 -41.01 -20.86
N LEU A 17 36.62 -40.75 -22.14
CA LEU A 17 35.84 -39.84 -22.97
C LEU A 17 34.42 -40.40 -23.09
N ALA A 18 33.44 -39.75 -22.46
CA ALA A 18 32.04 -39.91 -22.83
C ALA A 18 31.71 -38.84 -23.88
N LEU A 19 31.45 -39.28 -25.11
CA LEU A 19 30.83 -38.46 -26.15
C LEU A 19 29.47 -37.96 -25.64
N VAL A 20 29.37 -36.65 -25.41
CA VAL A 20 28.08 -35.97 -25.28
C VAL A 20 27.62 -35.62 -26.69
N ALA A 21 26.64 -36.38 -27.19
CA ALA A 21 25.94 -36.04 -28.42
C ALA A 21 25.19 -34.71 -28.25
N PRO A 22 25.16 -33.83 -29.28
CA PRO A 22 24.38 -32.62 -29.21
C PRO A 22 22.90 -33.03 -29.31
N VAL A 23 22.17 -32.89 -28.21
CA VAL A 23 20.72 -32.88 -28.26
C VAL A 23 20.34 -31.58 -28.97
N PHE A 24 19.99 -31.70 -30.25
CA PHE A 24 19.22 -30.68 -30.94
C PHE A 24 17.91 -30.53 -30.18
N SER A 25 17.85 -29.56 -29.26
CA SER A 25 16.58 -29.08 -28.76
C SER A 25 15.90 -28.41 -29.94
N ALA A 26 14.95 -29.13 -30.54
CA ALA A 26 14.03 -28.56 -31.49
C ALA A 26 13.46 -27.27 -30.88
N CYS A 27 13.44 -26.20 -31.67
CA CYS A 27 12.57 -25.07 -31.41
C CYS A 27 11.14 -25.62 -31.29
N SER A 28 10.69 -25.86 -30.06
CA SER A 28 9.26 -25.84 -29.78
C SER A 28 8.85 -24.39 -29.89
N SER A 29 8.18 -24.05 -30.99
CA SER A 29 7.32 -22.88 -31.03
C SER A 29 6.56 -22.81 -29.71
N SER A 30 6.77 -21.76 -28.94
CA SER A 30 5.97 -21.44 -27.76
C SER A 30 4.51 -21.50 -28.21
N SER A 31 3.78 -22.51 -27.74
CA SER A 31 2.34 -22.59 -27.96
C SER A 31 1.74 -21.29 -27.44
N THR A 32 1.08 -20.55 -28.32
CA THR A 32 0.28 -19.36 -28.01
C THR A 32 -0.71 -19.73 -26.91
N THR A 33 -0.37 -19.38 -25.66
CA THR A 33 -1.07 -19.78 -24.43
C THR A 33 -2.50 -19.24 -24.36
N TRP A 34 -2.88 -18.34 -25.26
CA TRP A 34 -4.11 -17.59 -25.25
C TRP A 34 -5.05 -17.90 -26.42
N GLU A 35 -4.88 -19.02 -27.13
CA GLU A 35 -5.85 -19.46 -28.14
C GLU A 35 -6.93 -20.37 -27.52
N ASN A 36 -8.19 -20.19 -27.94
CA ASN A 36 -9.32 -21.06 -27.62
C ASN A 36 -9.54 -21.35 -26.11
N ARG A 37 -9.24 -20.37 -25.26
CA ARG A 37 -9.57 -20.33 -23.83
C ARG A 37 -10.96 -19.76 -23.57
N GLU A 38 -11.60 -20.34 -22.57
CA GLU A 38 -12.79 -19.84 -21.90
C GLU A 38 -12.57 -20.03 -20.40
N GLU A 39 -12.49 -18.93 -19.67
CA GLU A 39 -12.29 -18.92 -18.22
C GLU A 39 -13.31 -17.97 -17.59
N ASP A 40 -13.98 -18.45 -16.54
CA ASP A 40 -14.75 -17.62 -15.62
C ASP A 40 -14.06 -17.59 -14.26
N GLY A 41 -14.10 -16.45 -13.60
CA GLY A 41 -13.57 -16.32 -12.25
C GLY A 41 -14.16 -15.14 -11.50
N SER A 42 -13.78 -15.05 -10.22
CA SER A 42 -14.22 -13.97 -9.36
C SER A 42 -13.12 -13.54 -8.39
N PHE A 43 -13.15 -12.27 -8.01
CA PHE A 43 -12.38 -11.73 -6.90
C PHE A 43 -13.33 -11.20 -5.83
N LEU A 44 -13.07 -11.54 -4.58
CA LEU A 44 -13.70 -10.90 -3.43
C LEU A 44 -13.00 -9.59 -3.13
N ILE A 45 -13.79 -8.58 -2.78
CA ILE A 45 -13.35 -7.22 -2.55
C ILE A 45 -13.53 -6.89 -1.09
N PHE A 46 -12.41 -6.62 -0.44
CA PHE A 46 -12.37 -6.25 0.94
C PHE A 46 -11.95 -4.78 1.09
N ARG A 47 -12.34 -4.23 2.23
CA ARG A 47 -11.87 -2.94 2.71
C ARG A 47 -11.69 -3.01 4.20
N ARG A 48 -10.47 -2.76 4.67
CA ARG A 48 -10.12 -2.94 6.08
C ARG A 48 -10.48 -4.35 6.55
N GLN A 49 -10.12 -5.33 5.72
CA GLN A 49 -10.41 -6.75 5.89
C GLN A 49 -11.90 -7.14 5.88
N SER A 50 -12.83 -6.19 5.72
CA SER A 50 -14.26 -6.47 5.67
C SER A 50 -14.70 -6.68 4.23
N LEU A 51 -15.38 -7.80 3.96
CA LEU A 51 -15.95 -8.08 2.64
C LEU A 51 -17.01 -7.03 2.29
N ILE A 52 -16.78 -6.29 1.22
CA ILE A 52 -17.70 -5.24 0.73
C ILE A 52 -18.26 -5.54 -0.65
N GLY A 53 -17.71 -6.49 -1.39
CA GLY A 53 -18.11 -6.70 -2.77
C GLY A 53 -17.46 -7.90 -3.44
N GLU A 54 -17.76 -8.02 -4.72
CA GLU A 54 -17.26 -9.07 -5.59
C GLU A 54 -17.11 -8.52 -7.01
N GLU A 55 -16.05 -8.96 -7.68
CA GLU A 55 -15.86 -8.87 -9.12
C GLU A 55 -16.09 -10.24 -9.74
N ASN A 56 -16.88 -10.30 -10.82
CA ASN A 56 -16.96 -11.46 -11.70
C ASN A 56 -16.37 -11.09 -13.06
N TYR A 57 -15.56 -11.99 -13.62
CA TYR A 57 -14.93 -11.78 -14.91
C TYR A 57 -15.02 -13.04 -15.78
N THR A 58 -14.91 -12.81 -17.08
CA THR A 58 -14.78 -13.86 -18.09
C THR A 58 -13.63 -13.49 -19.03
N ILE A 59 -12.80 -14.47 -19.39
CA ILE A 59 -11.77 -14.38 -20.42
C ILE A 59 -12.16 -15.36 -21.54
N ILE A 60 -12.43 -14.83 -22.73
CA ILE A 60 -12.73 -15.63 -23.92
C ILE A 60 -11.70 -15.27 -24.98
N SER A 61 -11.00 -16.26 -25.51
CA SER A 61 -10.09 -16.04 -26.63
C SER A 61 -10.51 -16.81 -27.86
N SER A 62 -10.50 -16.15 -29.01
CA SER A 62 -10.64 -16.77 -30.33
C SER A 62 -9.27 -17.17 -30.90
N ASP A 63 -9.24 -17.46 -32.19
CA ASP A 63 -8.03 -17.63 -33.01
C ASP A 63 -7.29 -16.31 -33.33
N SER A 64 -7.83 -15.15 -32.93
CA SER A 64 -7.25 -13.84 -33.28
C SER A 64 -7.25 -12.81 -32.16
N ALA A 65 -8.04 -13.00 -31.10
CA ALA A 65 -8.21 -12.00 -30.05
C ALA A 65 -8.54 -12.63 -28.71
N VAL A 66 -8.21 -11.89 -27.63
CA VAL A 66 -8.63 -12.18 -26.26
C VAL A 66 -9.59 -11.07 -25.82
N LEU A 67 -10.77 -11.46 -25.33
CA LEU A 67 -11.76 -10.58 -24.73
C LEU A 67 -11.83 -10.87 -23.24
N VAL A 68 -11.66 -9.82 -22.43
CA VAL A 68 -11.89 -9.88 -21.00
C VAL A 68 -13.04 -8.94 -20.66
N THR A 69 -14.06 -9.47 -19.99
CA THR A 69 -15.18 -8.67 -19.46
C THR A 69 -15.21 -8.82 -17.95
N SER A 70 -15.46 -7.72 -17.24
CA SER A 70 -15.55 -7.71 -15.78
C SER A 70 -16.74 -6.87 -15.31
N LEU A 71 -17.45 -7.39 -14.32
CA LEU A 71 -18.49 -6.69 -13.58
C LEU A 71 -18.20 -6.80 -12.08
N GLN A 72 -17.88 -5.65 -11.50
CA GLN A 72 -17.59 -5.46 -10.10
C GLN A 72 -18.75 -4.74 -9.41
N GLY A 73 -19.16 -5.25 -8.25
CA GLY A 73 -20.18 -4.64 -7.40
C GLY A 73 -19.72 -4.57 -5.95
N GLU A 74 -20.01 -3.45 -5.29
CA GLU A 74 -19.65 -3.16 -3.91
C GLU A 74 -20.82 -2.53 -3.16
N ASN A 75 -20.92 -2.84 -1.88
CA ASN A 75 -21.75 -2.16 -0.92
C ASN A 75 -20.89 -1.70 0.27
N GLU A 76 -20.41 -0.47 0.16
CA GLU A 76 -19.68 0.15 1.25
C GLU A 76 -20.63 0.96 2.13
N ARG A 77 -21.06 0.37 3.25
CA ARG A 77 -21.83 1.09 4.28
C ARG A 77 -23.17 1.63 3.78
N GLY A 78 -23.80 0.88 2.87
CA GLY A 78 -25.04 1.24 2.18
C GLY A 78 -24.82 2.01 0.88
N ARG A 79 -23.58 2.41 0.56
CA ARG A 79 -23.23 3.03 -0.71
C ARG A 79 -22.95 1.94 -1.74
N ILE A 80 -23.93 1.70 -2.61
CA ILE A 80 -23.79 0.74 -3.70
C ILE A 80 -23.07 1.42 -4.88
N SER A 81 -21.98 0.80 -5.32
CA SER A 81 -21.24 1.19 -6.50
C SER A 81 -20.62 -0.02 -7.19
N GLY A 82 -20.03 0.17 -8.35
CA GLY A 82 -19.38 -0.89 -9.08
C GLY A 82 -18.54 -0.37 -10.22
N VAL A 83 -17.95 -1.30 -10.97
CA VAL A 83 -17.21 -1.02 -12.19
C VAL A 83 -17.60 -2.06 -13.23
N GLN A 84 -17.89 -1.62 -14.43
CA GLN A 84 -17.94 -2.50 -15.59
C GLN A 84 -16.73 -2.21 -16.46
N ALA A 85 -16.00 -3.25 -16.84
CA ALA A 85 -14.86 -3.11 -17.72
C ALA A 85 -14.86 -4.14 -18.85
N GLU A 86 -14.29 -3.73 -19.97
CA GLU A 86 -14.05 -4.56 -21.15
C GLU A 86 -12.65 -4.27 -21.66
N LEU A 87 -11.86 -5.32 -21.89
CA LEU A 87 -10.52 -5.23 -22.44
C LEU A 87 -10.43 -6.20 -23.62
N ARG A 88 -9.99 -5.69 -24.77
CA ARG A 88 -9.70 -6.51 -25.95
C ARG A 88 -8.22 -6.48 -26.23
N LEU A 89 -7.65 -7.64 -26.45
CA LEU A 89 -6.23 -7.83 -26.72
C LEU A 89 -6.06 -8.68 -27.97
N ASN A 90 -4.90 -8.56 -28.63
CA ASN A 90 -4.45 -9.56 -29.58
C ASN A 90 -3.97 -10.83 -28.83
N LEU A 91 -3.66 -11.91 -29.54
CA LEU A 91 -3.12 -13.14 -28.92
C LEU A 91 -1.76 -12.95 -28.24
N ASP A 92 -1.01 -11.92 -28.64
CA ASP A 92 0.20 -11.51 -27.94
C ASP A 92 -0.11 -10.65 -26.71
N LEU A 93 -1.37 -10.50 -26.30
CA LEU A 93 -1.83 -9.63 -25.21
C LEU A 93 -1.67 -8.13 -25.45
N SER A 94 -1.27 -7.67 -26.63
CA SER A 94 -1.24 -6.23 -26.91
C SER A 94 -2.67 -5.65 -26.96
N PRO A 95 -2.94 -4.52 -26.28
CA PRO A 95 -4.28 -3.98 -26.18
C PRO A 95 -4.77 -3.38 -27.51
N THR A 96 -6.03 -3.63 -27.81
CA THR A 96 -6.74 -3.08 -28.97
C THR A 96 -7.92 -2.19 -28.58
N TYR A 97 -8.52 -2.45 -27.41
CA TYR A 97 -9.60 -1.66 -26.85
C TYR A 97 -9.65 -1.80 -25.33
N TYR A 98 -10.02 -0.73 -24.64
CA TYR A 98 -10.35 -0.77 -23.22
C TYR A 98 -11.52 0.16 -22.90
N LEU A 99 -12.43 -0.32 -22.07
CA LEU A 99 -13.48 0.44 -21.43
C LEU A 99 -13.44 0.16 -19.94
N ASN A 100 -13.46 1.21 -19.13
CA ASN A 100 -13.74 1.15 -17.71
C ASN A 100 -14.83 2.17 -17.41
N ARG A 101 -15.94 1.71 -16.82
CA ARG A 101 -17.09 2.53 -16.49
C ARG A 101 -17.49 2.28 -15.05
N ARG A 102 -17.38 3.32 -14.22
CA ARG A 102 -17.96 3.32 -12.89
C ARG A 102 -19.49 3.25 -12.94
N LEU A 103 -20.06 2.37 -12.13
CA LEU A 103 -21.49 2.19 -11.92
C LEU A 103 -21.88 2.77 -10.56
N SER A 104 -22.76 3.77 -10.53
CA SER A 104 -23.44 4.18 -9.31
C SER A 104 -24.73 4.95 -9.63
N ASN A 105 -25.64 5.05 -8.65
CA ASN A 105 -26.98 5.61 -8.83
C ASN A 105 -27.02 7.09 -9.23
N SER A 106 -25.96 7.84 -8.96
CA SER A 106 -25.90 9.30 -9.20
C SER A 106 -24.57 9.77 -9.79
N ASP A 107 -23.61 8.87 -10.00
CA ASP A 107 -22.24 9.23 -10.32
C ASP A 107 -21.60 8.18 -11.25
N THR A 108 -21.54 8.53 -12.53
CA THR A 108 -20.76 7.83 -13.57
C THR A 108 -19.56 8.69 -14.00
N THR A 109 -18.97 9.47 -13.10
CA THR A 109 -17.88 10.43 -13.40
C THR A 109 -16.66 9.77 -14.00
N ASN A 110 -16.32 8.55 -13.56
CA ASN A 110 -15.17 7.82 -14.07
C ASN A 110 -15.58 6.91 -15.24
N ILE A 111 -15.39 7.40 -16.47
CA ILE A 111 -15.37 6.58 -17.68
C ILE A 111 -14.06 6.82 -18.38
N LEU A 112 -13.28 5.75 -18.56
CA LEU A 112 -12.12 5.70 -19.43
C LEU A 112 -12.43 4.79 -20.60
N GLU A 113 -12.24 5.29 -21.81
CA GLU A 113 -12.26 4.49 -23.02
C GLU A 113 -10.99 4.74 -23.82
N VAL A 114 -10.34 3.66 -24.26
CA VAL A 114 -9.14 3.70 -25.09
C VAL A 114 -9.38 2.83 -26.32
N THR A 115 -9.25 3.44 -27.50
CA THR A 115 -9.38 2.74 -28.79
C THR A 115 -8.05 2.81 -29.52
N VAL A 116 -7.55 1.66 -29.97
CA VAL A 116 -6.25 1.52 -30.61
C VAL A 116 -6.47 1.32 -32.11
N GLY A 117 -6.08 2.31 -32.90
CA GLY A 117 -6.03 2.23 -34.35
C GLY A 117 -4.69 1.65 -34.85
N THR A 118 -4.52 1.65 -36.17
CA THR A 118 -3.30 1.16 -36.80
C THR A 118 -2.07 1.95 -36.36
N ASN A 119 -2.14 3.29 -36.40
CA ASN A 119 -1.01 4.19 -36.13
C ASN A 119 -1.25 5.16 -34.96
N GLU A 120 -2.45 5.15 -34.37
CA GLU A 120 -2.86 6.09 -33.35
C GLU A 120 -3.62 5.42 -32.22
N VAL A 121 -3.64 6.06 -31.06
CA VAL A 121 -4.47 5.68 -29.92
C VAL A 121 -5.33 6.87 -29.54
N THR A 122 -6.62 6.63 -29.36
CA THR A 122 -7.59 7.62 -28.92
C THR A 122 -8.01 7.31 -27.49
N VAL A 123 -7.90 8.30 -26.60
CA VAL A 123 -8.31 8.20 -25.21
C VAL A 123 -9.45 9.19 -24.93
N ARG A 124 -10.51 8.70 -24.32
CA ARG A 124 -11.66 9.48 -23.87
C ARG A 124 -11.87 9.28 -22.38
N GLU A 125 -11.68 10.35 -21.62
CA GLU A 125 -12.12 10.46 -20.22
C GLU A 125 -13.40 11.33 -20.21
N LYS A 126 -14.48 10.90 -19.55
CA LYS A 126 -15.85 11.49 -19.66
C LYS A 126 -15.89 13.04 -19.64
N ASP A 127 -15.14 13.66 -18.73
CA ASP A 127 -15.15 15.11 -18.50
C ASP A 127 -13.90 15.81 -19.06
N ARG A 128 -13.17 15.16 -19.97
CA ARG A 128 -12.00 15.72 -20.65
C ARG A 128 -12.17 15.68 -22.15
N ALA A 129 -11.37 16.50 -22.83
CA ALA A 129 -11.26 16.44 -24.29
C ALA A 129 -10.77 15.04 -24.70
N VAL A 130 -11.33 14.52 -25.79
CA VAL A 130 -10.79 13.32 -26.45
C VAL A 130 -9.40 13.66 -26.97
N VAL A 131 -8.44 12.81 -26.65
CA VAL A 131 -7.04 12.98 -27.05
C VAL A 131 -6.67 11.83 -27.97
N THR A 132 -6.20 12.15 -29.17
CA THR A 132 -5.64 11.18 -30.12
C THR A 132 -4.15 11.46 -30.29
N THR A 133 -3.33 10.42 -30.15
CA THR A 133 -1.86 10.51 -30.22
C THR A 133 -1.30 9.39 -31.08
N ALA A 134 -0.05 9.55 -31.53
CA ALA A 134 0.67 8.46 -32.18
C ALA A 134 0.73 7.24 -31.26
N ARG A 135 0.50 6.05 -31.82
CA ARG A 135 0.47 4.81 -31.06
C ARG A 135 1.86 4.48 -30.49
N PRO A 136 2.00 4.32 -29.16
CA PRO A 136 3.25 3.83 -28.57
C PRO A 136 3.54 2.39 -29.01
N SER A 137 4.82 2.02 -29.10
CA SER A 137 5.24 0.64 -29.41
C SER A 137 4.78 -0.37 -28.37
N THR A 138 4.77 0.05 -27.09
CA THR A 138 4.34 -0.72 -25.93
C THR A 138 3.57 0.19 -24.99
N PHE A 139 2.40 -0.25 -24.54
CA PHE A 139 1.59 0.45 -23.54
C PHE A 139 0.51 -0.48 -23.00
N PHE A 140 -0.14 -0.09 -21.90
CA PHE A 140 -1.35 -0.74 -21.42
C PHE A 140 -2.40 0.27 -20.93
N PRO A 141 -3.68 0.16 -21.34
CA PRO A 141 -4.72 1.11 -20.97
C PRO A 141 -5.33 0.78 -19.60
N LEU A 142 -4.91 1.49 -18.55
CA LEU A 142 -5.42 1.31 -17.18
C LEU A 142 -5.34 2.63 -16.41
N HIS A 143 -6.46 3.09 -15.82
CA HIS A 143 -6.44 4.29 -14.98
C HIS A 143 -7.61 4.36 -13.97
N SER A 144 -7.28 4.22 -12.69
CA SER A 144 -8.16 4.32 -11.50
C SER A 144 -9.36 3.37 -11.49
N ASP A 145 -9.84 2.97 -10.30
CA ASP A 145 -10.96 2.03 -10.13
C ASP A 145 -10.87 0.79 -11.04
N ILE A 146 -9.72 0.13 -11.02
CA ILE A 146 -9.39 -0.97 -11.94
C ILE A 146 -9.87 -2.30 -11.36
N PRO A 147 -10.67 -3.09 -12.10
CA PRO A 147 -10.99 -4.46 -11.71
C PRO A 147 -9.76 -5.38 -11.75
N ALA A 148 -9.66 -6.31 -10.81
CA ALA A 148 -8.55 -7.25 -10.65
C ALA A 148 -8.26 -8.06 -11.92
N ALA A 149 -9.29 -8.47 -12.66
CA ALA A 149 -9.09 -9.22 -13.91
C ALA A 149 -8.37 -8.39 -15.00
N MET A 150 -8.59 -7.07 -15.01
CA MET A 150 -7.91 -6.18 -15.95
C MET A 150 -6.43 -5.99 -15.58
N GLU A 151 -6.13 -5.92 -14.28
CA GLU A 151 -4.74 -5.91 -13.80
C GLU A 151 -4.05 -7.27 -14.00
N MET A 152 -4.78 -8.37 -13.87
CA MET A 152 -4.23 -9.70 -14.17
C MET A 152 -3.71 -9.77 -15.60
N MET A 153 -4.47 -9.27 -16.58
CA MET A 153 -4.00 -9.23 -17.97
C MET A 153 -2.82 -8.29 -18.20
N LEU A 154 -2.74 -7.20 -17.44
CA LEU A 154 -1.56 -6.34 -17.43
C LEU A 154 -0.32 -7.11 -16.99
N TYR A 155 -0.44 -7.89 -15.91
CA TYR A 155 0.69 -8.67 -15.37
C TYR A 155 1.17 -9.72 -16.35
N HIS A 156 0.26 -10.45 -16.99
CA HIS A 156 0.60 -11.34 -18.11
C HIS A 156 1.32 -10.60 -19.24
N TYR A 157 0.79 -9.46 -19.71
CA TYR A 157 1.40 -8.67 -20.77
C TYR A 157 2.82 -8.20 -20.44
N TYR A 158 3.04 -7.75 -19.20
CA TYR A 158 4.33 -7.25 -18.72
C TYR A 158 5.36 -8.38 -18.59
N LEU A 159 4.98 -9.49 -17.95
CA LEU A 159 5.87 -10.61 -17.65
C LEU A 159 6.23 -11.42 -18.90
N GLU A 160 5.27 -11.72 -19.79
CA GLU A 160 5.53 -12.46 -21.04
C GLU A 160 6.51 -11.74 -21.97
N ARG A 161 6.61 -10.41 -21.86
CA ARG A 161 7.53 -9.57 -22.64
C ARG A 161 8.84 -9.29 -21.93
N GLY A 162 8.98 -9.61 -20.65
CA GLY A 162 10.14 -9.27 -19.84
C GLY A 162 10.40 -7.75 -19.82
N LEU A 163 9.35 -6.94 -19.68
CA LEU A 163 9.49 -5.49 -19.62
C LEU A 163 10.13 -5.04 -18.30
N GLU A 164 10.91 -3.97 -18.33
CA GLU A 164 11.39 -3.29 -17.11
C GLU A 164 10.46 -2.13 -16.71
N ALA A 165 9.87 -1.46 -17.71
CA ALA A 165 8.91 -0.38 -17.53
C ALA A 165 7.82 -0.48 -18.60
N LEU A 166 6.61 -0.05 -18.24
CA LEU A 166 5.45 -0.09 -19.12
C LEU A 166 4.66 1.21 -19.03
N PRO A 167 4.67 2.03 -20.11
CA PRO A 167 3.81 3.20 -20.20
C PRO A 167 2.33 2.81 -20.05
N THR A 168 1.59 3.57 -19.25
CA THR A 168 0.15 3.41 -19.11
C THR A 168 -0.59 4.55 -19.80
N LEU A 169 -1.76 4.25 -20.35
CA LEU A 169 -2.65 5.26 -20.91
C LEU A 169 -3.84 5.52 -19.97
N PRO A 170 -4.26 6.79 -19.81
CA PRO A 170 -3.79 8.00 -20.51
C PRO A 170 -2.44 8.54 -20.02
N ARG A 171 -1.95 8.09 -18.88
CA ARG A 171 -0.76 8.64 -18.23
C ARG A 171 -0.20 7.68 -17.20
N GLY A 172 1.12 7.74 -17.04
CA GLY A 172 1.89 6.97 -16.06
C GLY A 172 2.86 6.03 -16.74
N GLU A 173 3.70 5.43 -15.92
CA GLU A 173 4.61 4.36 -16.29
C GLU A 173 4.71 3.46 -15.06
N LEU A 174 4.55 2.16 -15.26
CA LEU A 174 4.62 1.19 -14.18
C LEU A 174 5.83 0.30 -14.29
N SER A 175 6.24 -0.23 -13.15
CA SER A 175 7.27 -1.26 -13.01
C SER A 175 6.81 -2.32 -12.03
N ILE A 176 7.22 -3.56 -12.27
CA ILE A 176 6.87 -4.72 -11.45
C ILE A 176 8.16 -5.38 -10.98
N THR A 177 8.32 -5.50 -9.66
CA THR A 177 9.54 -6.06 -9.06
C THR A 177 9.20 -7.34 -8.30
N HIS A 178 9.79 -8.47 -8.71
CA HIS A 178 9.72 -9.71 -7.95
C HIS A 178 10.41 -9.54 -6.60
N ARG A 179 9.80 -10.08 -5.55
CA ARG A 179 10.30 -9.96 -4.17
C ARG A 179 10.76 -11.31 -3.65
N THR A 180 9.84 -12.28 -3.67
CA THR A 180 10.06 -13.61 -3.13
C THR A 180 8.98 -14.56 -3.65
N THR A 181 9.16 -15.86 -3.41
CA THR A 181 8.10 -16.85 -3.52
C THR A 181 7.64 -17.21 -2.10
N ASP A 182 6.37 -16.97 -1.83
CA ASP A 182 5.71 -17.23 -0.56
C ASP A 182 5.05 -18.61 -0.57
N MET A 183 5.11 -19.34 0.55
CA MET A 183 4.34 -20.58 0.75
C MET A 183 3.11 -20.29 1.58
N VAL A 184 1.93 -20.38 0.96
CA VAL A 184 0.65 -20.00 1.55
C VAL A 184 -0.20 -21.23 1.79
N ARG A 185 -0.78 -21.33 2.98
CA ARG A 185 -1.58 -22.49 3.39
C ARG A 185 -3.04 -22.30 3.00
N ILE A 186 -3.56 -23.14 2.10
CA ILE A 186 -4.92 -23.04 1.56
C ILE A 186 -5.58 -24.43 1.56
N GLY A 187 -6.73 -24.57 2.22
CA GLY A 187 -7.61 -25.74 2.16
C GLY A 187 -7.05 -27.03 2.72
N GLY A 188 -5.81 -27.05 3.21
CA GLY A 188 -5.10 -28.31 3.47
C GLY A 188 -3.66 -28.34 2.94
N GLU A 189 -3.32 -27.42 2.05
CA GLU A 189 -2.17 -27.58 1.16
C GLU A 189 -1.31 -26.32 1.15
N ASP A 190 -0.01 -26.52 0.93
CA ASP A 190 0.94 -25.43 0.74
C ASP A 190 0.97 -25.06 -0.74
N VAL A 191 0.60 -23.82 -1.04
CA VAL A 191 0.56 -23.24 -2.39
C VAL A 191 1.68 -22.22 -2.51
N ALA A 192 2.56 -22.40 -3.50
CA ALA A 192 3.62 -21.45 -3.81
C ALA A 192 3.03 -20.28 -4.62
N LEU A 193 3.25 -19.05 -4.16
CA LEU A 193 2.81 -17.81 -4.82
C LEU A 193 3.98 -16.83 -4.94
N ASP A 194 4.20 -16.28 -6.13
CA ASP A 194 5.23 -15.26 -6.32
C ASP A 194 4.72 -13.89 -5.90
N ARG A 195 5.42 -13.27 -4.95
CA ARG A 195 5.12 -11.93 -4.45
C ARG A 195 5.86 -10.87 -5.26
N TYR A 196 5.12 -9.86 -5.71
CA TYR A 196 5.67 -8.71 -6.42
C TYR A 196 5.21 -7.39 -5.79
N VAL A 197 5.98 -6.33 -6.05
CA VAL A 197 5.59 -4.94 -5.80
C VAL A 197 5.37 -4.23 -7.14
N VAL A 198 4.22 -3.58 -7.30
CA VAL A 198 3.83 -2.82 -8.49
C VAL A 198 3.74 -1.33 -8.18
N THR A 199 4.55 -0.51 -8.84
CA THR A 199 4.57 0.95 -8.71
C THR A 199 4.06 1.62 -9.98
N GLY A 200 3.63 2.89 -9.88
CA GLY A 200 3.35 3.73 -11.05
C GLY A 200 1.89 3.75 -11.54
N ILE A 201 1.02 2.90 -10.99
CA ILE A 201 -0.42 2.95 -11.29
C ILE A 201 -1.13 4.05 -10.46
N ASN A 202 -0.84 4.10 -9.17
CA ASN A 202 -1.27 5.16 -8.24
C ASN A 202 -0.08 5.56 -7.34
N TRP A 203 -0.20 6.66 -6.61
CA TRP A 203 0.83 7.07 -5.65
C TRP A 203 0.95 6.03 -4.53
N GLY A 204 2.16 5.57 -4.26
CA GLY A 204 2.42 4.38 -3.45
C GLY A 204 2.73 3.18 -4.34
N TYR A 205 2.36 2.00 -3.87
CA TYR A 205 2.50 0.76 -4.62
C TYR A 205 1.44 -0.26 -4.20
N ARG A 206 1.38 -1.37 -4.93
CA ARG A 206 0.57 -2.54 -4.61
C ARG A 206 1.46 -3.72 -4.34
N THR A 207 1.08 -4.53 -3.36
CA THR A 207 1.68 -5.86 -3.15
C THR A 207 0.75 -6.87 -3.81
N ILE A 208 1.28 -7.70 -4.71
CA ILE A 208 0.51 -8.70 -5.44
C ILE A 208 1.12 -10.09 -5.28
N TRP A 209 0.27 -11.10 -5.40
CA TRP A 209 0.65 -12.51 -5.44
C TRP A 209 0.13 -13.14 -6.71
N LEU A 210 1.03 -13.80 -7.44
CA LEU A 210 0.72 -14.52 -8.66
C LEU A 210 0.92 -16.02 -8.45
N ASP A 211 0.08 -16.85 -9.07
CA ASP A 211 0.32 -18.29 -9.13
C ASP A 211 1.41 -18.65 -10.16
N ALA A 212 1.77 -19.93 -10.25
CA ALA A 212 2.79 -20.41 -11.19
C ALA A 212 2.46 -20.16 -12.68
N SER A 213 1.20 -19.84 -12.99
CA SER A 213 0.75 -19.45 -14.33
C SER A 213 0.64 -17.93 -14.49
N SER A 214 1.18 -17.13 -13.57
CA SER A 214 1.07 -15.66 -13.53
C SER A 214 -0.35 -15.13 -13.36
N ASN A 215 -1.32 -15.96 -12.93
CA ASN A 215 -2.66 -15.44 -12.62
C ASN A 215 -2.63 -14.72 -11.28
N LEU A 216 -3.36 -13.61 -11.22
CA LEU A 216 -3.49 -12.83 -10.00
C LEU A 216 -4.28 -13.63 -8.96
N VAL A 217 -3.67 -13.84 -7.79
CA VAL A 217 -4.28 -14.50 -6.64
C VAL A 217 -4.74 -13.48 -5.61
N ALA A 218 -3.89 -12.52 -5.29
CA ALA A 218 -4.21 -11.47 -4.34
C ALA A 218 -3.54 -10.15 -4.71
N LEU A 219 -4.22 -9.06 -4.39
CA LEU A 219 -3.70 -7.71 -4.49
C LEU A 219 -4.10 -6.95 -3.24
N VAL A 220 -3.11 -6.38 -2.56
CA VAL A 220 -3.30 -5.47 -1.43
C VAL A 220 -2.73 -4.12 -1.84
N GLN A 221 -3.56 -3.08 -1.74
CA GLN A 221 -3.16 -1.72 -2.04
C GLN A 221 -3.60 -0.78 -0.93
N ALA A 222 -2.76 0.20 -0.66
CA ALA A 222 -3.11 1.34 0.16
C ALA A 222 -3.21 2.57 -0.73
N ASN A 223 -4.23 3.38 -0.48
CA ASN A 223 -4.29 4.76 -0.95
C ASN A 223 -4.97 5.59 0.15
N THR A 224 -6.08 6.28 -0.15
CA THR A 224 -6.92 6.93 0.88
C THR A 224 -7.46 5.94 1.92
N GLN A 225 -7.65 4.67 1.53
CA GLN A 225 -7.99 3.54 2.39
C GLN A 225 -7.31 2.27 1.85
N ILE A 226 -7.11 1.28 2.72
CA ILE A 226 -6.61 -0.05 2.32
C ILE A 226 -7.73 -0.81 1.60
N ARG A 227 -7.36 -1.51 0.53
CA ARG A 227 -8.22 -2.36 -0.29
C ARG A 227 -7.50 -3.67 -0.59
N GLU A 228 -8.25 -4.75 -0.49
CA GLU A 228 -7.76 -6.09 -0.79
C GLU A 228 -8.67 -6.75 -1.84
N LEU A 229 -8.08 -7.32 -2.89
CA LEU A 229 -8.76 -8.06 -3.95
C LEU A 229 -8.21 -9.48 -3.92
N ILE A 230 -9.04 -10.44 -3.49
CA ILE A 230 -8.61 -11.83 -3.27
C ILE A 230 -9.38 -12.75 -4.21
N ARG A 231 -8.70 -13.56 -5.01
CA ARG A 231 -9.33 -14.52 -5.91
C ARG A 231 -10.16 -15.51 -5.10
N LYS A 232 -11.37 -15.85 -5.56
CA LYS A 232 -12.20 -16.84 -4.86
C LYS A 232 -11.46 -18.16 -4.67
N GLY A 233 -11.60 -18.75 -3.49
CA GLY A 233 -10.86 -19.95 -3.05
C GLY A 233 -9.57 -19.65 -2.28
N TYR A 234 -9.15 -18.38 -2.19
CA TYR A 234 -7.96 -17.94 -1.46
C TYR A 234 -8.30 -17.07 -0.23
N GLU A 235 -9.58 -16.96 0.13
CA GLU A 235 -10.06 -16.03 1.16
C GLU A 235 -9.47 -16.29 2.54
N GLU A 236 -9.21 -17.55 2.88
CA GLU A 236 -8.63 -17.94 4.17
C GLU A 236 -7.20 -17.40 4.35
N ALA A 237 -6.51 -17.09 3.24
CA ALA A 237 -5.16 -16.54 3.24
C ALA A 237 -5.15 -15.00 3.33
N LEU A 238 -6.30 -14.33 3.48
CA LEU A 238 -6.36 -12.87 3.65
C LEU A 238 -5.38 -12.33 4.72
N PRO A 239 -5.27 -12.91 5.94
CA PRO A 239 -4.30 -12.46 6.93
C PRO A 239 -2.84 -12.57 6.45
N PHE A 240 -2.52 -13.58 5.64
CA PHE A 240 -1.19 -13.74 5.06
C PHE A 240 -0.86 -12.60 4.10
N PHE A 241 -1.79 -12.25 3.20
CA PHE A 241 -1.58 -11.17 2.24
C PHE A 241 -1.46 -9.80 2.92
N ILE A 242 -2.21 -9.55 3.99
CA ILE A 242 -2.08 -8.33 4.78
C ILE A 242 -0.69 -8.25 5.42
N ALA A 243 -0.24 -9.34 6.06
CA ALA A 243 1.08 -9.39 6.69
C ALA A 243 2.21 -9.18 5.68
N GLY A 244 2.15 -9.82 4.50
CA GLY A 244 3.15 -9.62 3.45
C GLY A 244 3.15 -8.20 2.88
N ASN A 245 1.99 -7.54 2.79
CA ASN A 245 1.95 -6.12 2.44
C ASN A 245 2.61 -5.23 3.51
N VAL A 246 2.36 -5.50 4.80
CA VAL A 246 3.04 -4.77 5.90
C VAL A 246 4.55 -4.96 5.83
N GLU A 247 5.02 -6.18 5.52
CA GLU A 247 6.44 -6.47 5.34
C GLU A 247 7.07 -5.59 4.24
N GLU A 248 6.44 -5.51 3.06
CA GLU A 248 6.94 -4.66 1.97
C GLU A 248 6.91 -3.16 2.36
N GLN A 249 5.91 -2.74 3.15
CA GLN A 249 5.81 -1.35 3.62
C GLN A 249 6.95 -1.01 4.57
N MET A 250 7.27 -1.90 5.51
CA MET A 250 8.40 -1.70 6.43
C MET A 250 9.74 -1.75 5.68
N SER A 251 9.88 -2.61 4.69
CA SER A 251 11.05 -2.65 3.80
C SER A 251 11.25 -1.32 3.07
N THR A 252 10.17 -0.77 2.50
CA THR A 252 10.18 0.53 1.82
C THR A 252 10.54 1.67 2.79
N LEU A 253 9.97 1.68 3.99
CA LEU A 253 10.26 2.68 5.02
C LEU A 253 11.72 2.64 5.47
N SER A 254 12.29 1.44 5.59
CA SER A 254 13.72 1.25 5.87
C SER A 254 14.58 1.88 4.78
N GLY A 255 14.20 1.71 3.50
CA GLY A 255 14.83 2.38 2.36
C GLY A 255 14.82 3.90 2.48
N TYR A 256 13.65 4.51 2.73
CA TYR A 256 13.55 5.96 2.96
C TYR A 256 14.38 6.43 4.14
N THR A 257 14.42 5.65 5.21
CA THR A 257 15.19 5.97 6.41
C THR A 257 16.68 6.02 6.10
N ALA A 258 17.19 5.00 5.41
CA ALA A 258 18.59 4.92 5.00
C ALA A 258 18.99 6.05 4.04
N GLU A 259 18.09 6.42 3.11
CA GLU A 259 18.36 7.44 2.10
C GLU A 259 18.24 8.87 2.66
N LEU A 260 17.26 9.15 3.51
CA LEU A 260 16.84 10.54 3.82
C LEU A 260 17.11 11.00 5.26
N LYS A 261 17.23 10.12 6.26
CA LYS A 261 17.22 10.54 7.68
C LYS A 261 18.46 11.35 8.09
N GLY A 262 19.58 11.18 7.39
CA GLY A 262 20.84 11.89 7.63
C GLY A 262 21.40 11.71 9.05
N GLU A 263 22.60 12.26 9.28
CA GLU A 263 23.17 12.34 10.63
C GLU A 263 22.51 13.47 11.44
N GLN A 264 22.06 13.15 12.65
CA GLN A 264 21.51 14.13 13.58
C GLN A 264 22.62 14.61 14.52
N PRO A 265 22.95 15.91 14.54
CA PRO A 265 23.97 16.41 15.47
C PRO A 265 23.44 16.39 16.91
N ASP A 266 24.34 16.17 17.86
CA ASP A 266 24.01 16.16 19.30
C ASP A 266 23.37 17.49 19.76
N VAL A 267 23.85 18.61 19.18
CA VAL A 267 23.34 19.95 19.47
C VAL A 267 23.12 20.72 18.16
N THR A 268 21.94 21.32 18.00
CA THR A 268 21.62 22.28 16.94
C THR A 268 21.23 23.63 17.57
N ALA A 269 21.77 24.72 17.02
CA ALA A 269 21.38 26.09 17.38
C ALA A 269 20.71 26.78 16.18
N LEU A 270 19.45 27.20 16.36
CA LEU A 270 18.74 28.04 15.39
C LEU A 270 18.85 29.49 15.85
N VAL A 271 19.49 30.36 15.07
CA VAL A 271 19.91 31.70 15.53
C VAL A 271 19.28 32.81 14.69
N GLY A 272 18.66 33.80 15.35
CA GLY A 272 18.23 35.08 14.76
C GLY A 272 16.82 35.12 14.18
N GLY A 273 15.97 34.13 14.48
CA GLY A 273 14.65 34.00 13.88
C GLY A 273 13.55 34.69 14.69
N ASP A 274 12.46 35.07 14.02
CA ASP A 274 11.24 35.54 14.68
C ASP A 274 10.44 34.35 15.21
N LEU A 275 10.23 34.24 16.53
CA LEU A 275 9.54 33.12 17.16
C LEU A 275 8.03 33.34 17.26
N VAL A 276 7.26 32.42 16.67
CA VAL A 276 5.83 32.22 16.93
C VAL A 276 5.68 30.96 17.79
N ASP A 277 5.44 31.12 19.09
CA ASP A 277 5.42 29.99 20.05
C ASP A 277 4.10 29.21 20.11
N GLY A 278 3.08 29.64 19.34
CA GLY A 278 1.75 29.02 19.32
C GLY A 278 0.92 29.21 20.59
N ARG A 279 1.37 30.02 21.54
CA ARG A 279 0.73 30.20 22.86
C ARG A 279 0.45 31.65 23.23
N SER A 280 1.43 32.53 23.04
CA SER A 280 1.39 33.91 23.53
C SER A 280 0.60 34.87 22.65
N GLY A 281 0.34 34.49 21.39
CA GLY A 281 -0.27 35.38 20.39
C GLY A 281 0.64 36.53 19.95
N VAL A 282 1.92 36.51 20.32
CA VAL A 282 2.91 37.55 20.01
C VAL A 282 4.13 36.91 19.34
N THR A 283 4.59 37.51 18.25
CA THR A 283 5.86 37.16 17.62
C THR A 283 7.01 37.83 18.37
N LYS A 284 8.01 37.06 18.80
CA LYS A 284 9.22 37.57 19.48
C LYS A 284 10.37 37.59 18.49
N SER A 285 10.98 38.75 18.26
CA SER A 285 12.03 38.90 17.26
C SER A 285 13.43 38.58 17.77
N ASP A 286 14.31 38.22 16.83
CA ASP A 286 15.75 37.94 17.07
C ASP A 286 16.00 36.91 18.19
N MET A 287 15.32 35.77 18.07
CA MET A 287 15.37 34.69 19.04
C MET A 287 16.39 33.61 18.64
N THR A 288 16.94 32.94 19.64
CA THR A 288 17.81 31.78 19.49
C THR A 288 17.25 30.58 20.25
N LEU A 289 17.25 29.41 19.60
CA LEU A 289 16.83 28.13 20.15
C LEU A 289 18.02 27.17 20.18
N ILE A 290 18.26 26.55 21.32
CA ILE A 290 19.21 25.44 21.44
C ILE A 290 18.43 24.14 21.57
N ILE A 291 18.69 23.21 20.66
CA ILE A 291 18.12 21.86 20.62
C ILE A 291 19.25 20.88 20.95
N ALA A 292 19.06 20.04 21.95
CA ALA A 292 20.00 18.99 22.33
C ALA A 292 19.23 17.71 22.67
N ASP A 293 19.74 16.55 22.26
CA ASP A 293 19.13 15.23 22.53
C ASP A 293 17.65 15.16 22.11
N GLY A 294 17.31 15.76 20.95
CA GLY A 294 15.94 15.82 20.42
C GLY A 294 14.98 16.73 21.21
N ARG A 295 15.47 17.55 22.14
CA ARG A 295 14.65 18.43 22.99
C ARG A 295 15.12 19.88 22.96
N LEU A 296 14.19 20.80 23.16
CA LEU A 296 14.52 22.21 23.36
C LEU A 296 15.17 22.40 24.73
N ARG A 297 16.44 22.83 24.73
CA ARG A 297 17.24 23.11 25.93
C ARG A 297 17.11 24.57 26.39
N SER A 298 17.07 25.52 25.45
CA SER A 298 16.88 26.93 25.76
C SER A 298 16.22 27.70 24.61
N ILE A 299 15.52 28.77 24.98
CA ILE A 299 14.89 29.74 24.07
C ILE A 299 15.11 31.12 24.70
N GLY A 300 15.67 32.07 23.96
CA GLY A 300 15.90 33.42 24.47
C GLY A 300 16.27 34.41 23.37
N ASN A 301 16.42 35.69 23.73
CA ASN A 301 16.97 36.67 22.79
C ASN A 301 18.38 36.22 22.38
N ARG A 302 18.77 36.53 21.15
CA ARG A 302 20.10 36.18 20.64
C ARG A 302 21.24 36.70 21.51
N SER A 303 21.10 37.85 22.16
CA SER A 303 22.10 38.42 23.07
C SER A 303 22.28 37.63 24.37
N ASP A 304 21.29 36.83 24.75
CA ASP A 304 21.20 36.21 26.08
C ASP A 304 21.51 34.71 26.05
N ILE A 305 21.70 34.13 24.85
CA ILE A 305 21.93 32.69 24.64
C ILE A 305 23.36 32.46 24.18
N GLU A 306 24.12 31.74 25.00
CA GLU A 306 25.43 31.21 24.62
C GLU A 306 25.24 29.94 23.76
N ILE A 307 25.88 29.92 22.59
CA ILE A 307 25.86 28.77 21.68
C ILE A 307 26.91 27.75 22.17
N PRO A 308 26.53 26.51 22.50
CA PRO A 308 27.48 25.49 22.93
C PRO A 308 28.54 25.18 21.86
N GLU A 309 29.76 24.89 22.30
CA GLU A 309 30.83 24.42 21.41
C GLU A 309 30.40 23.13 20.67
N GLY A 310 30.72 23.04 19.38
CA GLY A 310 30.37 21.90 18.53
C GLY A 310 28.90 21.86 18.07
N ALA A 311 28.05 22.82 18.48
CA ALA A 311 26.68 22.90 17.98
C ALA A 311 26.64 23.16 16.48
N ARG A 312 25.74 22.47 15.76
CA ARG A 312 25.38 22.83 14.38
C ARG A 312 24.60 24.13 14.40
N VAL A 313 25.24 25.22 13.97
CA VAL A 313 24.60 26.54 13.89
C VAL A 313 23.87 26.70 12.56
N ILE A 314 22.60 27.09 12.62
CA ILE A 314 21.76 27.42 11.48
C ILE A 314 21.27 28.87 11.66
N ASP A 315 21.74 29.78 10.80
CA ASP A 315 21.27 31.15 10.76
C ASP A 315 19.89 31.20 10.11
N VAL A 316 18.90 31.64 10.87
CA VAL A 316 17.50 31.77 10.46
C VAL A 316 17.05 33.23 10.46
N THR A 317 17.99 34.17 10.37
CA THR A 317 17.69 35.61 10.28
C THR A 317 16.73 35.90 9.12
N GLY A 318 15.69 36.69 9.39
CA GLY A 318 14.63 36.99 8.42
C GLY A 318 13.67 35.84 8.14
N LYS A 319 13.73 34.75 8.93
CA LYS A 319 12.78 33.64 8.90
C LYS A 319 11.98 33.59 10.21
N THR A 320 10.88 32.84 10.16
CA THR A 320 10.04 32.57 11.32
C THR A 320 10.32 31.18 11.87
N LEU A 321 10.50 31.11 13.19
CA LEU A 321 10.59 29.88 13.97
C LEU A 321 9.19 29.54 14.50
N MET A 322 8.74 28.31 14.26
CA MET A 322 7.44 27.82 14.70
C MET A 322 7.53 26.38 15.20
N PRO A 323 6.61 25.91 16.07
CA PRO A 323 6.50 24.50 16.41
C PRO A 323 6.31 23.65 15.16
N GLY A 324 6.80 22.41 15.21
CA GLY A 324 6.47 21.40 14.21
C GLY A 324 4.95 21.22 14.12
N LEU A 325 4.43 21.09 12.89
CA LEU A 325 3.00 21.05 12.65
C LEU A 325 2.41 19.70 13.06
N TRP A 326 1.16 19.74 13.51
CA TRP A 326 0.39 18.55 13.86
C TRP A 326 -0.76 18.38 12.87
N ASP A 327 -0.84 17.23 12.20
CA ASP A 327 -2.04 16.84 11.46
C ASP A 327 -2.96 16.03 12.37
N MET A 328 -4.10 16.60 12.71
CA MET A 328 -5.05 16.01 13.67
C MET A 328 -6.02 15.02 13.03
N HIS A 329 -6.01 14.82 11.71
CA HIS A 329 -6.92 13.90 11.01
C HIS A 329 -6.24 13.21 9.83
N ALA A 330 -5.24 12.38 10.13
CA ALA A 330 -4.47 11.65 9.13
C ALA A 330 -5.06 10.28 8.80
N HIS A 331 -4.83 9.83 7.56
CA HIS A 331 -5.05 8.46 7.08
C HIS A 331 -3.79 7.98 6.40
N SER A 332 -2.79 7.61 7.19
CA SER A 332 -1.44 7.31 6.71
C SER A 332 -1.29 5.83 6.36
N ASN A 333 -2.14 5.31 5.48
CA ASN A 333 -2.22 3.87 5.18
C ASN A 333 -1.01 3.30 4.41
N GLN A 334 0.01 4.12 4.14
CA GLN A 334 1.19 3.75 3.36
C GLN A 334 2.41 4.57 3.77
N VAL A 335 3.61 3.98 3.70
CA VAL A 335 4.82 4.57 4.29
C VAL A 335 5.38 5.76 3.50
N GLN A 336 4.93 5.97 2.26
CA GLN A 336 5.26 7.15 1.45
C GLN A 336 4.82 8.46 2.14
N TRP A 337 3.83 8.37 3.03
CA TRP A 337 3.43 9.50 3.85
C TRP A 337 4.51 9.95 4.84
N ALA A 338 5.41 9.07 5.30
CA ALA A 338 6.42 9.42 6.30
C ALA A 338 7.33 10.58 5.82
N PRO A 339 8.03 10.47 4.68
CA PRO A 339 8.80 11.59 4.16
C PRO A 339 7.91 12.76 3.70
N ALA A 340 6.71 12.49 3.17
CA ALA A 340 5.81 13.54 2.69
C ALA A 340 5.32 14.47 3.80
N TYR A 341 4.96 13.93 4.98
CA TYR A 341 4.57 14.71 6.14
C TYR A 341 5.71 15.59 6.64
N LEU A 342 6.90 15.01 6.81
CA LEU A 342 8.07 15.77 7.27
C LEU A 342 8.46 16.88 6.29
N ALA A 343 8.38 16.62 4.97
CA ALA A 343 8.61 17.62 3.93
C ALA A 343 7.59 18.76 3.99
N GLY A 344 6.35 18.47 4.40
CA GLY A 344 5.30 19.46 4.68
C GLY A 344 5.43 20.18 6.04
N GLY A 345 6.46 19.87 6.83
CA GLY A 345 6.65 20.43 8.18
C GLY A 345 5.78 19.78 9.26
N ILE A 346 5.07 18.69 8.94
CA ILE A 346 4.25 17.93 9.87
C ILE A 346 5.14 16.92 10.61
N THR A 347 5.37 17.18 11.89
CA THR A 347 6.24 16.36 12.75
C THR A 347 5.44 15.38 13.61
N THR A 348 4.13 15.56 13.71
CA THR A 348 3.25 14.67 14.47
C THR A 348 1.93 14.51 13.73
N ILE A 349 1.42 13.29 13.68
CA ILE A 349 0.11 12.98 13.13
C ILE A 349 -0.76 12.26 14.15
N ARG A 350 -2.07 12.46 14.02
CA ARG A 350 -3.07 11.59 14.63
C ARG A 350 -3.71 10.74 13.54
N ASP A 351 -3.31 9.47 13.46
CA ASP A 351 -3.95 8.51 12.56
C ASP A 351 -5.31 8.14 13.16
N VAL A 352 -6.36 8.50 12.43
CA VAL A 352 -7.75 8.36 12.86
C VAL A 352 -8.45 7.19 12.18
N GLY A 353 -7.71 6.17 11.79
CA GLY A 353 -8.26 4.88 11.42
C GLY A 353 -7.51 4.29 10.26
N ASN A 354 -6.99 3.09 10.53
CA ASN A 354 -6.16 2.28 9.66
C ASN A 354 -6.37 0.81 10.09
N GLU A 355 -5.72 -0.13 9.43
CA GLU A 355 -5.64 -1.52 9.91
C GLU A 355 -4.63 -1.63 11.07
N LEU A 356 -4.93 -2.49 12.05
CA LEU A 356 -4.16 -2.60 13.29
C LEU A 356 -2.71 -2.99 13.01
N GLU A 357 -2.53 -3.97 12.13
CA GLU A 357 -1.26 -4.59 11.75
C GLU A 357 -0.32 -3.56 11.13
N PHE A 358 -0.80 -2.81 10.13
CA PHE A 358 -0.02 -1.76 9.50
C PHE A 358 0.24 -0.59 10.44
N ALA A 359 -0.78 -0.08 11.14
CA ALA A 359 -0.63 1.14 11.95
C ALA A 359 0.32 0.96 13.13
N THR A 360 0.27 -0.18 13.80
CA THR A 360 1.19 -0.49 14.90
C THR A 360 2.61 -0.67 14.38
N ALA A 361 2.81 -1.47 13.32
CA ALA A 361 4.12 -1.64 12.70
C ALA A 361 4.74 -0.31 12.24
N PHE A 362 3.94 0.55 11.59
CA PHE A 362 4.43 1.84 11.09
C PHE A 362 4.79 2.81 12.21
N ARG A 363 3.94 2.92 13.25
CA ARG A 363 4.26 3.71 14.45
C ARG A 363 5.53 3.19 15.12
N ASP A 364 5.61 1.89 15.37
CA ASP A 364 6.70 1.28 16.15
C ASP A 364 8.03 1.34 15.39
N ALA A 365 8.00 1.21 14.06
CA ALA A 365 9.16 1.47 13.22
C ALA A 365 9.74 2.87 13.47
N ILE A 366 8.89 3.90 13.59
CA ILE A 366 9.33 5.28 13.83
C ILE A 366 9.74 5.48 15.30
N ASP A 367 8.84 5.17 16.24
CA ASP A 367 8.97 5.50 17.66
C ASP A 367 10.03 4.64 18.37
N LEU A 368 10.08 3.33 18.06
CA LEU A 368 10.94 2.37 18.77
C LEU A 368 12.20 2.01 17.99
N HIS A 369 12.14 2.06 16.65
CA HIS A 369 13.24 1.64 15.79
C HIS A 369 13.92 2.79 15.06
N GLY A 370 13.46 4.03 15.28
CA GLY A 370 14.08 5.21 14.70
C GLY A 370 14.02 5.23 13.18
N ALA A 371 12.94 4.75 12.58
CA ALA A 371 12.65 5.03 11.18
C ALA A 371 12.43 6.54 10.94
N LEU A 372 12.45 6.95 9.68
CA LEU A 372 12.08 8.30 9.26
C LEU A 372 10.55 8.45 9.25
N GLY A 373 10.02 9.42 9.98
CA GLY A 373 8.62 9.79 9.89
C GLY A 373 8.19 10.76 11.00
N PRO A 374 6.95 11.26 10.95
CA PRO A 374 6.37 12.01 12.05
C PRO A 374 6.05 11.08 13.23
N ASP A 375 5.96 11.63 14.44
CA ASP A 375 5.38 10.92 15.58
C ASP A 375 3.93 10.53 15.26
N ILE A 376 3.53 9.29 15.58
CA ILE A 376 2.19 8.78 15.23
C ILE A 376 1.38 8.49 16.50
N LEU A 377 0.32 9.28 16.71
CA LEU A 377 -0.71 9.01 17.69
C LEU A 377 -1.84 8.21 17.05
N LEU A 378 -2.05 6.97 17.50
CA LEU A 378 -3.09 6.11 16.95
C LEU A 378 -4.43 6.28 17.68
N ALA A 379 -5.50 6.47 16.90
CA ALA A 379 -6.89 6.41 17.35
C ALA A 379 -7.58 5.16 16.77
N GLY A 380 -7.97 4.24 17.65
CA GLY A 380 -8.52 2.94 17.30
C GLY A 380 -9.94 3.08 16.78
N MET A 381 -10.14 2.87 15.48
CA MET A 381 -11.45 3.01 14.87
C MET A 381 -12.33 1.81 15.23
N ILE A 382 -13.57 2.08 15.62
CA ILE A 382 -14.56 1.05 15.90
C ILE A 382 -15.91 1.44 15.28
N ASP A 383 -16.61 0.45 14.74
CA ASP A 383 -17.95 0.63 14.19
C ASP A 383 -18.94 -0.44 14.69
N GLY A 384 -20.20 -0.30 14.31
CA GLY A 384 -21.26 -1.25 14.64
C GLY A 384 -21.38 -2.42 13.68
N ALA A 385 -22.46 -3.18 13.86
CA ALA A 385 -22.76 -4.39 13.11
C ALA A 385 -23.06 -4.14 11.61
N GLY A 386 -23.03 -5.25 10.87
CA GLY A 386 -23.68 -5.37 9.56
C GLY A 386 -22.98 -4.62 8.43
N ILE A 387 -23.72 -4.48 7.32
CA ILE A 387 -23.21 -3.89 6.08
C ILE A 387 -22.97 -2.38 6.19
N THR A 388 -23.49 -1.74 7.26
CA THR A 388 -23.30 -0.33 7.60
C THR A 388 -22.00 -0.06 8.35
N GLY A 389 -21.37 -1.09 8.92
CA GLY A 389 -20.12 -0.98 9.66
C GLY A 389 -18.88 -0.93 8.77
N ASN A 390 -17.84 -0.24 9.23
CA ASN A 390 -16.55 -0.11 8.54
C ASN A 390 -15.47 -1.01 9.13
N GLY A 391 -14.86 -1.87 8.31
CA GLY A 391 -13.77 -2.77 8.74
C GLY A 391 -14.23 -3.90 9.66
N VAL A 392 -13.26 -4.67 10.18
CA VAL A 392 -13.51 -5.87 10.99
C VAL A 392 -13.57 -5.63 12.50
N ILE A 393 -12.98 -4.53 12.99
CA ILE A 393 -13.03 -4.19 14.43
C ILE A 393 -14.35 -3.49 14.76
N ARG A 394 -15.24 -4.22 15.44
CA ARG A 394 -16.62 -3.81 15.71
C ARG A 394 -17.03 -4.09 17.15
N ALA A 395 -18.04 -3.36 17.63
CA ALA A 395 -18.76 -3.71 18.86
C ALA A 395 -20.26 -3.49 18.69
N THR A 396 -21.03 -4.45 19.19
CA THR A 396 -22.50 -4.49 19.15
C THR A 396 -23.11 -4.60 20.54
N THR A 397 -22.29 -4.86 21.56
CA THR A 397 -22.67 -4.88 22.97
C THR A 397 -21.71 -4.05 23.83
N PRO A 398 -22.14 -3.60 25.02
CA PRO A 398 -21.26 -2.95 25.98
C PRO A 398 -20.04 -3.80 26.40
N GLU A 399 -20.15 -5.13 26.34
CA GLU A 399 -19.05 -6.03 26.69
C GLU A 399 -18.00 -6.10 25.58
N GLU A 400 -18.44 -6.26 24.33
CA GLU A 400 -17.54 -6.18 23.17
C GLU A 400 -16.85 -4.81 23.09
N ALA A 401 -17.56 -3.73 23.42
CA ALA A 401 -16.96 -2.39 23.51
C ALA A 401 -15.77 -2.36 24.47
N ARG A 402 -15.91 -2.94 25.67
CA ARG A 402 -14.82 -2.99 26.64
C ARG A 402 -13.63 -3.81 26.12
N GLN A 403 -13.91 -4.94 25.48
CA GLN A 403 -12.88 -5.81 24.91
C GLN A 403 -12.12 -5.11 23.77
N VAL A 404 -12.80 -4.39 22.89
CA VAL A 404 -12.14 -3.65 21.80
C VAL A 404 -11.29 -2.50 22.35
N VAL A 405 -11.77 -1.77 23.36
CA VAL A 405 -10.95 -0.73 24.00
C VAL A 405 -9.72 -1.34 24.69
N ALA A 406 -9.88 -2.47 25.37
CA ALA A 406 -8.76 -3.19 25.98
C ALA A 406 -7.72 -3.59 24.94
N MET A 407 -8.15 -4.19 23.83
CA MET A 407 -7.28 -4.57 22.72
C MET A 407 -6.51 -3.37 22.18
N TYR A 408 -7.18 -2.25 21.87
CA TYR A 408 -6.49 -1.06 21.37
C TYR A 408 -5.49 -0.48 22.39
N HIS A 409 -5.87 -0.44 23.66
CA HIS A 409 -4.99 0.01 24.74
C HIS A 409 -3.73 -0.86 24.85
N GLU A 410 -3.89 -2.18 24.78
CA GLU A 410 -2.78 -3.16 24.81
C GLU A 410 -1.82 -2.99 23.62
N HIS A 411 -2.34 -2.57 22.46
CA HIS A 411 -1.54 -2.21 21.28
C HIS A 411 -1.00 -0.77 21.30
N GLY A 412 -1.07 -0.08 22.45
CA GLY A 412 -0.46 1.23 22.66
C GLY A 412 -1.24 2.42 22.09
N TYR A 413 -2.48 2.22 21.62
CA TYR A 413 -3.32 3.32 21.15
C TYR A 413 -3.64 4.29 22.29
N LYS A 414 -3.79 5.57 21.95
CA LYS A 414 -4.08 6.64 22.94
C LYS A 414 -5.50 7.19 22.85
N GLN A 415 -6.23 6.79 21.81
CA GLN A 415 -7.57 7.26 21.54
C GLN A 415 -8.44 6.15 20.94
N ILE A 416 -9.75 6.24 21.16
CA ILE A 416 -10.76 5.45 20.47
C ILE A 416 -11.53 6.38 19.53
N LYS A 417 -11.72 5.97 18.28
CA LYS A 417 -12.54 6.67 17.29
C LYS A 417 -13.83 5.92 17.03
N ILE A 418 -14.94 6.50 17.47
CA ILE A 418 -16.30 5.95 17.26
C ILE A 418 -16.80 6.31 15.85
N TYR A 419 -17.34 5.32 15.16
CA TYR A 419 -17.90 5.46 13.82
C TYR A 419 -19.44 5.35 13.80
N THR A 420 -20.03 5.50 12.63
CA THR A 420 -21.44 5.92 12.47
C THR A 420 -22.50 4.89 12.85
N ALA A 421 -22.19 3.60 12.89
CA ALA A 421 -23.15 2.52 13.11
C ALA A 421 -23.16 2.01 14.57
N VAL A 422 -22.48 2.68 15.49
CA VAL A 422 -22.40 2.29 16.91
C VAL A 422 -23.67 2.74 17.67
N GLU A 423 -24.28 1.83 18.41
CA GLU A 423 -25.50 2.09 19.21
C GLU A 423 -25.21 2.90 20.49
N PRO A 424 -26.18 3.67 21.03
CA PRO A 424 -25.94 4.61 22.13
C PRO A 424 -25.38 4.00 23.43
N ASP A 425 -25.80 2.79 23.80
CA ASP A 425 -25.29 2.08 24.97
C ASP A 425 -23.84 1.59 24.77
N VAL A 426 -23.51 1.17 23.54
CA VAL A 426 -22.14 0.83 23.12
C VAL A 426 -21.25 2.07 23.13
N VAL A 427 -21.72 3.22 22.64
CA VAL A 427 -20.99 4.50 22.74
C VAL A 427 -20.63 4.83 24.18
N ARG A 428 -21.61 4.68 25.10
CA ARG A 428 -21.38 4.93 26.53
C ARG A 428 -20.33 3.99 27.12
N ALA A 429 -20.38 2.71 26.76
CA ALA A 429 -19.42 1.70 27.22
C ALA A 429 -18.01 1.99 26.70
N LEU A 430 -17.87 2.30 25.40
CA LEU A 430 -16.60 2.70 24.78
C LEU A 430 -15.99 3.91 25.48
N ALA A 431 -16.80 4.94 25.71
CA ALA A 431 -16.30 6.17 26.32
C ALA A 431 -15.89 5.98 27.78
N HIS A 432 -16.68 5.22 28.55
CA HIS A 432 -16.36 4.91 29.93
C HIS A 432 -15.06 4.10 30.04
N GLU A 433 -14.93 3.03 29.25
CA GLU A 433 -13.74 2.18 29.29
C GLU A 433 -12.48 2.91 28.82
N ALA A 434 -12.59 3.71 27.74
CA ALA A 434 -11.47 4.50 27.23
C ALA A 434 -10.94 5.47 28.30
N HIS A 435 -11.83 6.24 28.93
CA HIS A 435 -11.44 7.16 30.00
C HIS A 435 -10.88 6.44 31.23
N ALA A 436 -11.44 5.28 31.60
CA ALA A 436 -10.92 4.47 32.71
C ALA A 436 -9.47 4.01 32.48
N ARG A 437 -9.06 3.88 31.22
CA ARG A 437 -7.69 3.54 30.80
C ARG A 437 -6.81 4.75 30.46
N GLY A 438 -7.30 5.97 30.71
CA GLY A 438 -6.58 7.20 30.37
C GLY A 438 -6.49 7.49 28.86
N MET A 439 -7.28 6.80 28.04
CA MET A 439 -7.43 7.09 26.62
C MET A 439 -8.46 8.20 26.42
N THR A 440 -8.38 8.87 25.27
CA THR A 440 -9.40 9.85 24.85
C THR A 440 -10.38 9.23 23.85
N VAL A 441 -11.50 9.91 23.60
CA VAL A 441 -12.49 9.49 22.61
C VAL A 441 -12.69 10.59 21.57
N THR A 442 -12.74 10.20 20.30
CA THR A 442 -13.15 11.05 19.18
C THR A 442 -14.10 10.27 18.28
N GLY A 443 -14.65 10.87 17.24
CA GLY A 443 -15.48 10.12 16.31
C GLY A 443 -16.45 10.96 15.51
N HIS A 444 -17.18 10.26 14.64
CA HIS A 444 -18.42 10.80 14.10
C HIS A 444 -19.50 10.69 15.17
N VAL A 445 -20.49 11.59 15.11
CA VAL A 445 -21.74 11.37 15.86
C VAL A 445 -22.46 10.20 15.20
N PRO A 446 -22.72 9.09 15.91
CA PRO A 446 -23.42 7.95 15.33
C PRO A 446 -24.84 8.31 14.92
N ARG A 447 -25.39 7.63 13.91
CA ARG A 447 -26.72 7.96 13.37
C ARG A 447 -27.85 7.76 14.39
N ALA A 448 -27.64 6.86 15.35
CA ALA A 448 -28.62 6.51 16.38
C ALA A 448 -28.58 7.45 17.61
N VAL A 449 -27.64 8.39 17.67
CA VAL A 449 -27.40 9.29 18.82
C VAL A 449 -28.00 10.67 18.59
#